data_AF-D9TH89-F1
#
_entry.id   AF-D9TH89-F1
#
_cell.length_a   1.000
_cell.length_b   1.000
_cell.length_c   1.000
_cell.angle_alpha   90.00
_cell.angle_beta   90.00
_cell.angle_gamma   90.00
#
_symmetry.space_group_name_H-M   'P 1'
#
loop_
_entity.id
_entity.type
_entity.pdbx_description
1 polymer ?
#
loop_
_entity_poly.entity_id
_entity_poly.type
_entity_poly.pdbx_seq_one_letter_code
_entity_poly.pdbx_strand_id
1 'polypeptide(L)'
;MKRAKSGKKRVLIVIVVMGIVVLGILAGYYMAGHFTNKQQTSGQIPQSTQNAQQQPSEESQTQPQDQVTTAGQNQQLVQDFSQTLDTYKAVARFYGDVDAHTIQLSLLNTAFDFKEFEIDGQIPNLNLSPGDIVEVEFEKPQEGANPRIIKIDKPDKVTLRGKFVGLADNNFAEFLFDQKHVVLQISNVADKVSYLDENTDVEVTFKTNPKNPQSNPVVEDIKVLK
;
A
#
# COMPACT_ATOMS: atom_id res chain seq x y z
N MET A 1 -31.67 -40.91 48.94
CA MET A 1 -31.57 -39.42 49.01
C MET A 1 -30.11 -38.98 48.90
N LYS A 2 -29.83 -38.04 47.98
CA LYS A 2 -28.86 -36.92 48.05
C LYS A 2 -28.26 -36.63 46.65
N ARG A 3 -28.94 -35.74 45.90
CA ARG A 3 -28.38 -35.07 44.71
C ARG A 3 -27.39 -34.00 45.18
N ALA A 4 -26.15 -34.06 44.71
CA ALA A 4 -25.11 -33.08 45.01
C ALA A 4 -25.31 -31.79 44.18
N LYS A 5 -25.11 -30.64 44.86
CA LYS A 5 -25.22 -29.26 44.36
C LYS A 5 -24.21 -28.98 43.24
N SER A 6 -24.67 -29.00 41.98
CA SER A 6 -23.88 -28.62 40.79
C SER A 6 -24.17 -27.21 40.26
N GLY A 7 -24.72 -26.31 41.09
CA GLY A 7 -25.12 -24.95 40.66
C GLY A 7 -24.07 -23.85 40.89
N LYS A 8 -23.21 -23.99 41.91
CA LYS A 8 -22.35 -22.87 42.35
C LYS A 8 -21.14 -22.59 41.45
N LYS A 9 -20.60 -23.58 40.74
CA LYS A 9 -19.41 -23.39 39.87
C LYS A 9 -19.74 -22.66 38.56
N ARG A 10 -20.93 -22.86 37.99
CA ARG A 10 -21.33 -22.21 36.72
C ARG A 10 -21.66 -20.73 36.90
N VAL A 11 -22.26 -20.35 38.04
CA VAL A 11 -22.58 -18.94 38.35
C VAL A 11 -21.31 -18.11 38.60
N LEU A 12 -20.28 -18.70 39.22
CA LEU A 12 -19.03 -17.98 39.50
C LEU A 12 -18.26 -17.63 38.21
N ILE A 13 -18.28 -18.50 37.20
CA ILE A 13 -17.59 -18.29 35.91
C ILE A 13 -18.27 -17.18 35.10
N VAL A 14 -19.61 -17.11 35.10
CA VAL A 14 -20.35 -16.06 34.39
C VAL A 14 -20.10 -14.67 34.99
N ILE A 15 -19.95 -14.57 36.31
CA ILE A 15 -19.64 -13.31 36.99
C ILE A 15 -18.22 -12.82 36.66
N VAL A 16 -17.24 -13.72 36.56
CA VAL A 16 -15.85 -13.37 36.19
C VAL A 16 -15.76 -12.89 34.74
N VAL A 17 -16.47 -13.55 33.81
CA VAL A 17 -16.47 -13.14 32.39
C VAL A 17 -17.16 -11.79 32.19
N MET A 18 -18.27 -11.51 32.88
CA MET A 18 -18.93 -10.20 32.84
C MET A 18 -18.07 -9.08 33.45
N GLY A 19 -17.30 -9.35 34.52
CA GLY A 19 -16.40 -8.37 35.12
C GLY A 19 -15.26 -7.92 34.20
N ILE A 20 -14.72 -8.85 33.40
CA ILE A 20 -13.63 -8.55 32.44
C ILE A 20 -14.14 -7.72 31.26
N VAL A 21 -15.36 -7.96 30.77
CA VAL A 21 -15.96 -7.20 29.67
C VAL A 21 -16.29 -5.76 30.07
N VAL A 22 -16.76 -5.52 31.30
CA VAL A 22 -17.05 -4.16 31.78
C VAL A 22 -15.79 -3.34 32.06
N LEU A 23 -14.70 -3.97 32.52
CA LEU A 23 -13.40 -3.29 32.71
C LEU A 23 -12.67 -3.00 31.39
N GLY A 24 -12.84 -3.84 30.36
CA GLY A 24 -12.29 -3.59 29.02
C GLY A 24 -12.92 -2.39 28.30
N ILE A 25 -14.21 -2.12 28.57
CA ILE A 25 -14.92 -0.98 27.96
C ILE A 25 -14.53 0.36 28.61
N LEU A 26 -14.20 0.39 29.91
CA LEU A 26 -13.76 1.63 30.58
C LEU A 26 -12.32 2.06 30.22
N ALA A 27 -11.42 1.12 29.90
CA ALA A 27 -10.08 1.44 29.42
C ALA A 27 -10.07 1.98 27.96
N GLY A 28 -11.08 1.64 27.16
CA GLY A 28 -11.26 2.16 25.80
C GLY A 28 -11.72 3.63 25.74
N TYR A 29 -12.40 4.12 26.78
CA TYR A 29 -12.86 5.51 26.83
C TYR A 29 -11.80 6.52 27.33
N TYR A 30 -10.74 6.09 28.01
CA TYR A 30 -9.70 6.99 28.52
C TYR A 30 -8.53 7.26 27.56
N MET A 31 -8.48 6.60 26.38
CA MET A 31 -7.45 6.85 25.36
C MET A 31 -7.98 7.58 24.11
N ALA A 32 -9.24 8.06 24.13
CA ALA A 32 -9.84 8.84 23.05
C ALA A 32 -9.82 10.37 23.31
N GLY A 33 -8.95 10.85 24.21
CA GLY A 33 -8.96 12.25 24.68
C GLY A 33 -7.67 13.06 24.47
N HIS A 34 -6.63 12.52 23.83
CA HIS A 34 -5.32 13.20 23.73
C HIS A 34 -4.75 13.33 22.30
N PHE A 35 -5.62 13.45 21.29
CA PHE A 35 -5.24 14.03 20.00
C PHE A 35 -6.06 15.30 19.73
N THR A 36 -5.76 16.29 20.56
CA THR A 36 -5.48 17.69 20.22
C THR A 36 -6.13 18.26 18.95
N ASN A 37 -7.20 19.03 19.20
CA ASN A 37 -7.54 20.24 18.46
C ASN A 37 -6.28 21.03 18.06
N LYS A 38 -5.99 21.15 16.76
CA LYS A 38 -5.32 22.35 16.25
C LYS A 38 -6.40 23.31 15.75
N GLN A 39 -6.72 24.24 16.64
CA GLN A 39 -7.42 25.47 16.33
C GLN A 39 -6.68 26.22 15.22
N GLN A 40 -7.45 26.71 14.25
CA GLN A 40 -7.10 27.91 13.50
C GLN A 40 -6.75 29.01 14.49
N THR A 41 -5.52 29.52 14.42
CA THR A 41 -5.17 30.80 15.04
C THR A 41 -4.88 31.78 13.92
N SER A 42 -5.85 32.69 13.73
CA SER A 42 -5.67 33.95 13.03
C SER A 42 -4.50 34.72 13.66
N GLY A 43 -3.42 34.89 12.90
CA GLY A 43 -2.41 35.91 13.17
C GLY A 43 -2.80 37.19 12.44
N GLN A 44 -3.48 38.09 13.15
CA GLN A 44 -3.62 39.50 12.77
C GLN A 44 -2.22 40.13 12.73
N ILE A 45 -1.83 40.64 11.56
CA ILE A 45 -0.76 41.63 11.44
C ILE A 45 -1.44 43.01 11.49
N PRO A 46 -1.05 43.92 12.40
CA PRO A 46 -1.64 45.25 12.47
C PRO A 46 -1.31 46.08 11.23
N GLN A 47 -2.34 46.61 10.59
CA GLN A 47 -2.23 47.71 9.63
C GLN A 47 -1.72 48.96 10.36
N SER A 48 -0.60 49.50 9.90
CA SER A 48 -0.29 50.94 10.02
C SER A 48 -0.19 51.52 8.61
N THR A 49 -1.05 52.50 8.38
CA THR A 49 -1.19 53.27 7.14
C THR A 49 -0.08 54.31 7.05
N GLN A 50 0.64 54.39 5.92
CA GLN A 50 1.18 55.65 5.42
C GLN A 50 1.41 55.60 3.90
N ASN A 51 0.75 56.54 3.21
CA ASN A 51 0.87 56.85 1.79
C ASN A 51 2.25 57.42 1.41
N ALA A 52 2.77 57.07 0.24
CA ALA A 52 3.40 58.01 -0.72
C ALA A 52 3.75 57.33 -2.06
N GLN A 53 2.84 57.49 -3.02
CA GLN A 53 3.01 57.87 -4.43
C GLN A 53 4.44 58.12 -4.97
N GLN A 54 4.85 57.44 -6.06
CA GLN A 54 5.29 58.04 -7.35
C GLN A 54 5.75 57.00 -8.40
N GLN A 55 5.64 57.42 -9.67
CA GLN A 55 5.56 56.72 -10.97
C GLN A 55 6.92 56.29 -11.60
N PRO A 56 6.93 55.60 -12.78
CA PRO A 56 8.03 54.82 -13.35
C PRO A 56 8.95 55.60 -14.30
N SER A 57 10.04 54.96 -14.74
CA SER A 57 10.81 55.36 -15.94
C SER A 57 11.36 54.11 -16.65
N GLU A 58 11.14 54.08 -17.96
CA GLU A 58 11.58 53.06 -18.92
C GLU A 58 13.00 53.37 -19.48
N GLU A 59 13.50 52.38 -20.25
CA GLU A 59 14.44 52.47 -21.39
C GLU A 59 15.97 52.23 -21.20
N SER A 60 16.37 51.04 -21.68
CA SER A 60 17.23 50.78 -22.86
C SER A 60 18.76 50.96 -22.84
N GLN A 61 19.42 49.82 -23.10
CA GLN A 61 20.47 49.55 -24.12
C GLN A 61 22.00 49.71 -23.81
N THR A 62 22.70 48.60 -24.12
CA THR A 62 24.01 48.41 -24.79
C THR A 62 25.37 48.44 -24.03
N GLN A 63 26.07 47.30 -24.18
CA GLN A 63 27.49 46.87 -23.98
C GLN A 63 28.55 47.67 -24.82
N PRO A 64 29.90 47.39 -24.86
CA PRO A 64 30.71 46.21 -24.42
C PRO A 64 32.13 46.51 -23.81
N GLN A 65 32.95 45.44 -23.66
CA GLN A 65 34.43 45.33 -23.47
C GLN A 65 34.98 45.40 -22.01
N ASP A 66 35.88 44.52 -21.53
CA ASP A 66 36.96 43.76 -22.17
C ASP A 66 37.18 42.33 -21.60
N GLN A 67 37.74 41.48 -22.46
CA GLN A 67 38.24 40.12 -22.19
C GLN A 67 39.58 40.16 -21.42
N VAL A 68 39.73 39.31 -20.40
CA VAL A 68 41.02 38.65 -20.11
C VAL A 68 40.77 37.18 -19.77
N THR A 69 41.40 36.34 -20.56
CA THR A 69 41.52 34.89 -20.52
C THR A 69 42.25 34.38 -19.27
N THR A 70 41.66 33.40 -18.57
CA THR A 70 42.44 32.29 -17.99
C THR A 70 41.57 31.04 -17.99
N ALA A 71 41.76 30.21 -19.02
CA ALA A 71 41.16 28.90 -19.14
C ALA A 71 41.83 27.93 -18.16
N GLY A 72 41.27 27.81 -16.95
CA GLY A 72 41.45 26.64 -16.09
C GLY A 72 40.29 25.68 -16.37
N GLN A 73 40.50 24.72 -17.27
CA GLN A 73 39.58 23.60 -17.48
C GLN A 73 39.55 22.73 -16.22
N ASN A 74 38.73 23.10 -15.23
CA ASN A 74 38.13 22.10 -14.36
C ASN A 74 36.98 21.49 -15.16
N GLN A 75 37.30 20.50 -16.00
CA GLN A 75 36.33 19.49 -16.38
C GLN A 75 35.94 18.76 -15.10
N GLN A 76 34.91 19.27 -14.40
CA GLN A 76 34.07 18.40 -13.61
C GLN A 76 33.58 17.35 -14.60
N LEU A 77 34.18 16.17 -14.53
CA LEU A 77 33.54 14.94 -14.97
C LEU A 77 32.14 15.00 -14.36
N VAL A 78 31.14 15.34 -15.18
CA VAL A 78 29.78 14.91 -14.92
C VAL A 78 29.89 13.39 -15.00
N GLN A 79 30.16 12.79 -13.85
CA GLN A 79 30.16 11.36 -13.70
C GLN A 79 28.70 11.00 -13.90
N ASP A 80 28.39 10.65 -15.15
CA ASP A 80 27.14 10.06 -15.55
C ASP A 80 27.08 8.71 -14.83
N PHE A 81 26.68 8.77 -13.56
CA PHE A 81 26.21 7.64 -12.83
C PHE A 81 24.89 7.26 -13.51
N SER A 82 24.99 6.59 -14.65
CA SER A 82 23.96 5.66 -15.09
C SER A 82 23.98 4.53 -14.05
N GLN A 83 23.44 4.82 -12.87
CA GLN A 83 23.01 3.81 -11.94
C GLN A 83 21.89 3.09 -12.67
N THR A 84 22.20 1.93 -13.21
CA THR A 84 21.17 0.96 -13.60
C THR A 84 20.41 0.63 -12.32
N LEU A 85 19.29 1.30 -12.10
CA LEU A 85 18.38 0.99 -11.01
C LEU A 85 17.82 -0.40 -11.28
N ASP A 86 17.92 -1.29 -10.29
CA ASP A 86 17.36 -2.63 -10.41
C ASP A 86 15.84 -2.52 -10.54
N THR A 87 15.32 -3.01 -11.66
CA THR A 87 13.90 -3.05 -11.96
C THR A 87 13.29 -4.41 -11.61
N TYR A 88 12.12 -4.40 -10.97
CA TYR A 88 11.40 -5.59 -10.53
C TYR A 88 9.98 -5.60 -11.05
N LYS A 89 9.42 -6.79 -11.26
CA LYS A 89 8.03 -7.01 -11.65
C LYS A 89 7.28 -7.72 -10.53
N ALA A 90 6.07 -7.28 -10.27
CA ALA A 90 5.21 -7.87 -9.25
C ALA A 90 3.74 -7.78 -9.64
N VAL A 91 2.94 -8.70 -9.11
CA VAL A 91 1.50 -8.54 -8.99
C VAL A 91 1.22 -7.86 -7.67
N ALA A 92 0.34 -6.87 -7.67
CA ALA A 92 -0.05 -6.14 -6.48
C ALA A 92 -1.57 -5.96 -6.39
N ARG A 93 -2.04 -5.69 -5.17
CA ARG A 93 -3.37 -5.17 -4.92
C ARG A 93 -3.29 -3.66 -4.69
N PHE A 94 -4.05 -2.89 -5.45
CA PHE A 94 -4.13 -1.43 -5.31
C PHE A 94 -5.01 -1.05 -4.12
N TYR A 95 -4.61 -0.07 -3.32
CA TYR A 95 -5.36 0.39 -2.15
C TYR A 95 -5.90 1.81 -2.29
N GLY A 96 -5.36 2.60 -3.22
CA GLY A 96 -5.76 3.97 -3.44
C GLY A 96 -4.57 4.91 -3.60
N ASP A 97 -4.88 6.16 -3.88
CA ASP A 97 -3.92 7.25 -3.93
C ASP A 97 -3.66 7.77 -2.51
N VAL A 98 -2.41 8.13 -2.22
CA VAL A 98 -2.04 8.81 -0.97
C VAL A 98 -2.00 10.31 -1.21
N ASP A 99 -1.34 10.72 -2.29
CA ASP A 99 -1.36 12.07 -2.84
C ASP A 99 -1.25 12.04 -4.38
N ALA A 100 -0.99 13.19 -5.00
CA ALA A 100 -0.90 13.30 -6.46
C ALA A 100 0.29 12.54 -7.09
N HIS A 101 1.27 12.10 -6.31
CA HIS A 101 2.51 11.48 -6.78
C HIS A 101 2.81 10.14 -6.09
N THR A 102 1.89 9.63 -5.28
CA THR A 102 2.09 8.38 -4.55
C THR A 102 0.82 7.55 -4.46
N ILE A 103 0.98 6.23 -4.62
CA ILE A 103 -0.10 5.26 -4.48
C ILE A 103 0.25 4.18 -3.46
N GLN A 104 -0.77 3.55 -2.91
CA GLN A 104 -0.61 2.39 -2.04
C GLN A 104 -0.85 1.08 -2.78
N LEU A 105 0.12 0.18 -2.67
CA LEU A 105 0.10 -1.16 -3.23
C LEU A 105 0.47 -2.19 -2.17
N SER A 106 -0.11 -3.39 -2.26
CA SER A 106 0.37 -4.57 -1.55
C SER A 106 0.91 -5.57 -2.56
N LEU A 107 2.23 -5.72 -2.62
CA LEU A 107 2.88 -6.68 -3.51
C LEU A 107 2.61 -8.12 -3.03
N LEU A 108 2.18 -8.99 -3.93
CA LEU A 108 1.68 -10.32 -3.61
C LEU A 108 2.70 -11.44 -3.84
N ASN A 109 3.67 -11.25 -4.73
CA ASN A 109 4.58 -12.29 -5.20
C ASN A 109 6.06 -11.86 -5.19
N THR A 110 6.41 -11.02 -4.22
CA THR A 110 7.79 -10.61 -3.97
C THR A 110 8.07 -10.58 -2.47
N ALA A 111 9.32 -10.77 -2.06
CA ALA A 111 9.76 -10.57 -0.68
C ALA A 111 9.78 -9.10 -0.19
N PHE A 112 9.43 -8.12 -1.05
CA PHE A 112 9.45 -6.70 -0.69
C PHE A 112 8.16 -6.25 0.01
N ASP A 113 8.27 -5.63 1.18
CA ASP A 113 7.11 -5.13 1.96
C ASP A 113 6.85 -3.63 1.81
N PHE A 114 7.22 -3.06 0.66
CA PHE A 114 6.88 -1.69 0.32
C PHE A 114 5.36 -1.50 0.26
N LYS A 115 4.88 -0.38 0.79
CA LYS A 115 3.44 -0.04 0.86
C LYS A 115 3.09 1.15 -0.01
N GLU A 116 3.99 2.11 -0.10
CA GLU A 116 3.82 3.35 -0.85
C GLU A 116 4.82 3.38 -1.99
N PHE A 117 4.35 3.80 -3.15
CA PHE A 117 5.12 3.85 -4.38
C PHE A 117 5.00 5.23 -5.00
N GLU A 118 6.12 5.78 -5.45
CA GLU A 118 6.17 7.00 -6.24
C GLU A 118 5.64 6.73 -7.64
N ILE A 119 4.86 7.68 -8.14
CA ILE A 119 4.31 7.67 -9.48
C ILE A 119 4.74 8.95 -10.19
N ASP A 120 5.32 8.81 -11.36
CA ASP A 120 5.43 9.96 -12.24
C ASP A 120 4.04 10.25 -12.81
N GLY A 121 3.70 11.53 -12.98
CA GLY A 121 2.41 11.98 -13.53
C GLY A 121 2.07 11.47 -14.95
N GLN A 122 2.85 10.53 -15.48
CA GLN A 122 2.62 9.77 -16.71
C GLN A 122 2.08 8.35 -16.49
N ILE A 123 1.81 7.90 -15.26
CA ILE A 123 1.05 6.65 -15.09
C ILE A 123 -0.23 6.77 -15.91
N PRO A 124 -0.52 5.81 -16.81
CA PRO A 124 -1.67 5.92 -17.69
C PRO A 124 -2.91 6.20 -16.84
N ASN A 125 -3.89 6.91 -17.42
CA ASN A 125 -5.19 7.18 -16.81
C ASN A 125 -5.99 5.87 -16.65
N LEU A 126 -5.41 4.90 -15.93
CA LEU A 126 -5.96 3.63 -15.56
C LEU A 126 -7.01 3.96 -14.51
N ASN A 127 -8.26 3.69 -14.85
CA ASN A 127 -9.37 3.77 -13.92
C ASN A 127 -9.22 2.64 -12.88
N LEU A 128 -8.31 2.85 -11.93
CA LEU A 128 -8.06 1.97 -10.82
C LEU A 128 -9.05 2.27 -9.70
N SER A 129 -9.58 1.22 -9.11
CA SER A 129 -10.42 1.26 -7.92
C SER A 129 -9.72 0.46 -6.82
N PRO A 130 -9.80 0.88 -5.55
CA PRO A 130 -9.18 0.11 -4.48
C PRO A 130 -9.63 -1.36 -4.51
N GLY A 131 -8.68 -2.25 -4.29
CA GLY A 131 -8.81 -3.69 -4.40
C GLY A 131 -8.57 -4.28 -5.80
N ASP A 132 -8.37 -3.43 -6.82
CA ASP A 132 -7.93 -3.89 -8.14
C ASP A 132 -6.60 -4.66 -8.07
N ILE A 133 -6.48 -5.68 -8.91
CA ILE A 133 -5.24 -6.41 -9.14
C ILE A 133 -4.53 -5.74 -10.30
N VAL A 134 -3.26 -5.46 -10.08
CA VAL A 134 -2.39 -4.77 -11.04
C VAL A 134 -1.08 -5.53 -11.20
N GLU A 135 -0.49 -5.43 -12.37
CA GLU A 135 0.90 -5.79 -12.61
C GLU A 135 1.73 -4.52 -12.60
N VAL A 136 2.80 -4.50 -11.81
CA VAL A 136 3.67 -3.34 -11.66
C VAL A 136 5.10 -3.69 -11.98
N GLU A 137 5.78 -2.76 -12.64
CA GLU A 137 7.21 -2.73 -12.83
C GLU A 137 7.75 -1.51 -12.08
N PHE A 138 8.71 -1.71 -11.18
CA PHE A 138 9.20 -0.66 -10.30
C PHE A 138 10.71 -0.73 -10.07
N GLU A 139 11.30 0.42 -9.81
CA GLU A 139 12.69 0.56 -9.39
C GLU A 139 12.78 0.41 -7.88
N LYS A 140 13.70 -0.43 -7.42
CA LYS A 140 14.00 -0.49 -6.00
C LYS A 140 14.68 0.82 -5.58
N PRO A 141 14.22 1.47 -4.49
CA PRO A 141 14.80 2.71 -4.05
C PRO A 141 16.19 2.49 -3.44
N GLN A 142 17.00 3.56 -3.43
CA GLN A 142 18.12 3.64 -2.50
C GLN A 142 17.59 3.68 -1.05
N GLU A 143 18.42 3.30 -0.07
CA GLU A 143 17.96 3.13 1.33
C GLU A 143 17.16 4.34 1.84
N GLY A 144 15.94 4.08 2.32
CA GLY A 144 15.08 5.07 2.96
C GLY A 144 14.09 5.81 2.05
N ALA A 145 14.14 5.63 0.73
CA ALA A 145 13.17 6.21 -0.21
C ALA A 145 12.04 5.21 -0.58
N ASN A 146 10.99 5.71 -1.24
CA ASN A 146 9.90 4.90 -1.77
C ASN A 146 10.28 4.31 -3.15
N PRO A 147 9.89 3.07 -3.47
CA PRO A 147 10.04 2.53 -4.83
C PRO A 147 9.27 3.36 -5.84
N ARG A 148 9.82 3.48 -7.05
CA ARG A 148 9.20 4.24 -8.15
C ARG A 148 8.59 3.31 -9.17
N ILE A 149 7.32 3.52 -9.53
CA ILE A 149 6.65 2.75 -10.57
C ILE A 149 7.12 3.24 -11.94
N ILE A 150 7.66 2.33 -12.74
CA ILE A 150 7.98 2.54 -14.16
C ILE A 150 6.74 2.25 -15.01
N LYS A 151 6.01 1.18 -14.67
CA LYS A 151 4.84 0.74 -15.42
C LYS A 151 3.82 0.10 -14.48
N ILE A 152 2.54 0.35 -14.78
CA ILE A 152 1.42 -0.32 -14.13
C ILE A 152 0.39 -0.68 -15.19
N ASP A 153 -0.10 -1.91 -15.13
CA ASP A 153 -1.15 -2.43 -15.99
C ASP A 153 -2.26 -3.03 -15.12
N LYS A 154 -3.52 -2.93 -15.57
CA LYS A 154 -4.68 -3.60 -14.95
C LYS A 154 -5.10 -4.79 -15.82
N PRO A 155 -4.60 -6.00 -15.53
CA PRO A 155 -4.99 -7.19 -16.29
C PRO A 155 -6.38 -7.69 -15.87
N ASP A 156 -7.05 -8.42 -16.77
CA ASP A 156 -8.33 -9.09 -16.45
C ASP A 156 -8.17 -10.20 -15.40
N LYS A 157 -7.01 -10.86 -15.42
CA LYS A 157 -6.60 -11.94 -14.50
C LYS A 157 -5.09 -12.09 -14.50
N VAL A 158 -4.56 -12.65 -13.44
CA VAL A 158 -3.13 -12.96 -13.27
C VAL A 158 -2.96 -14.41 -12.87
N THR A 159 -1.78 -14.96 -13.14
CA THR A 159 -1.42 -16.33 -12.78
C THR A 159 -0.10 -16.33 -12.01
N LEU A 160 -0.11 -16.86 -10.79
CA LEU A 160 1.05 -16.96 -9.93
C LEU A 160 1.34 -18.41 -9.57
N ARG A 161 2.63 -18.75 -9.45
CA ARG A 161 3.08 -20.04 -8.91
C ARG A 161 3.41 -19.90 -7.44
N GLY A 162 3.00 -20.89 -6.66
CA GLY A 162 3.21 -20.90 -5.22
C GLY A 162 2.84 -22.23 -4.61
N LYS A 163 2.60 -22.21 -3.30
CA LYS A 163 2.15 -23.39 -2.55
C LYS A 163 0.74 -23.19 -2.02
N PHE A 164 -0.08 -24.22 -2.09
CA PHE A 164 -1.33 -24.26 -1.34
C PHE A 164 -1.00 -24.42 0.16
N VAL A 165 -1.49 -23.50 0.99
CA VAL A 165 -1.26 -23.54 2.44
C VAL A 165 -2.41 -24.29 3.11
N GLY A 166 -3.66 -23.95 2.78
CA GLY A 166 -4.83 -24.56 3.37
C GLY A 166 -6.10 -23.75 3.15
N LEU A 167 -7.21 -24.23 3.73
CA LEU A 167 -8.45 -23.47 3.78
C LEU A 167 -8.42 -22.48 4.94
N ALA A 168 -8.75 -21.22 4.67
CA ALA A 168 -8.94 -20.21 5.72
C ALA A 168 -10.40 -20.23 6.26
N ASP A 169 -11.37 -20.48 5.37
CA ASP A 169 -12.80 -20.72 5.69
C ASP A 169 -13.46 -21.42 4.47
N ASN A 170 -14.77 -21.64 4.51
CA ASN A 170 -15.58 -22.33 3.50
C ASN A 170 -15.58 -21.71 2.10
N ASN A 171 -15.02 -20.51 1.92
CA ASN A 171 -14.94 -19.82 0.64
C ASN A 171 -13.60 -19.09 0.46
N PHE A 172 -12.60 -19.39 1.28
CA PHE A 172 -11.29 -18.78 1.23
C PHE A 172 -10.20 -19.83 1.37
N ALA A 173 -9.18 -19.74 0.53
CA ALA A 173 -7.96 -20.53 0.61
C ALA A 173 -6.75 -19.61 0.70
N GLU A 174 -5.74 -20.09 1.39
CA GLU A 174 -4.47 -19.41 1.56
C GLU A 174 -3.41 -20.05 0.66
N PHE A 175 -2.63 -19.18 0.01
CA PHE A 175 -1.54 -19.56 -0.88
C PHE A 175 -0.27 -18.80 -0.50
N LEU A 176 0.87 -19.46 -0.63
CA LEU A 176 2.19 -18.87 -0.42
C LEU A 176 2.82 -18.52 -1.77
N PHE A 177 2.90 -17.23 -2.10
CA PHE A 177 3.58 -16.71 -3.29
C PHE A 177 4.82 -15.93 -2.87
N ASP A 178 6.00 -16.38 -3.27
CA ASP A 178 7.30 -15.79 -2.88
C ASP A 178 7.37 -15.35 -1.41
N GLN A 179 7.14 -16.31 -0.49
CA GLN A 179 7.16 -16.12 0.97
C GLN A 179 6.02 -15.26 1.54
N LYS A 180 5.05 -14.84 0.72
CA LYS A 180 3.87 -14.11 1.17
C LYS A 180 2.61 -14.94 1.18
N HIS A 181 1.93 -14.90 2.31
CA HIS A 181 0.63 -15.51 2.51
C HIS A 181 -0.46 -14.63 1.89
N VAL A 182 -1.17 -15.16 0.92
CA VAL A 182 -2.25 -14.48 0.21
C VAL A 182 -3.52 -15.29 0.30
N VAL A 183 -4.54 -14.70 0.90
CA VAL A 183 -5.87 -15.30 1.02
C VAL A 183 -6.71 -14.89 -0.20
N LEU A 184 -7.15 -15.89 -0.95
CA LEU A 184 -7.98 -15.71 -2.15
C LEU A 184 -9.36 -16.32 -1.91
N GLN A 185 -10.38 -15.67 -2.46
CA GLN A 185 -11.73 -16.20 -2.46
C GLN A 185 -11.85 -17.32 -3.48
N ILE A 186 -12.35 -18.47 -3.06
CA ILE A 186 -12.58 -19.63 -3.91
C ILE A 186 -14.08 -19.85 -4.08
N SER A 187 -14.51 -20.03 -5.33
CA SER A 187 -15.83 -20.59 -5.62
C SER A 187 -15.72 -22.11 -5.61
N ASN A 188 -16.70 -22.78 -4.99
CA ASN A 188 -16.84 -24.23 -4.98
C ASN A 188 -15.57 -24.97 -4.50
N VAL A 189 -15.35 -24.96 -3.18
CA VAL A 189 -14.18 -25.56 -2.51
C VAL A 189 -13.96 -27.01 -2.88
N ALA A 190 -15.05 -27.79 -3.00
CA ALA A 190 -15.01 -29.20 -3.33
C ALA A 190 -14.24 -29.44 -4.64
N ASP A 191 -14.54 -28.64 -5.67
CA ASP A 191 -13.98 -28.85 -7.00
C ASP A 191 -12.58 -28.25 -7.18
N LYS A 192 -12.22 -27.22 -6.39
CA LYS A 192 -10.97 -26.46 -6.62
C LYS A 192 -9.80 -26.85 -5.72
N VAL A 193 -10.07 -27.16 -4.45
CA VAL A 193 -9.00 -27.27 -3.44
C VAL A 193 -9.18 -28.40 -2.45
N SER A 194 -10.37 -29.03 -2.36
CA SER A 194 -10.61 -30.08 -1.34
C SER A 194 -9.74 -31.33 -1.50
N TYR A 195 -9.16 -31.53 -2.68
CA TYR A 195 -8.28 -32.65 -3.01
C TYR A 195 -6.79 -32.31 -2.88
N LEU A 196 -6.44 -31.06 -2.53
CA LEU A 196 -5.06 -30.62 -2.40
C LEU A 196 -4.57 -30.85 -0.98
N ASP A 197 -3.38 -31.46 -0.86
CA ASP A 197 -2.66 -31.54 0.40
C ASP A 197 -1.93 -30.22 0.68
N GLU A 198 -1.73 -29.87 1.96
CA GLU A 198 -0.93 -28.70 2.33
C GLU A 198 0.48 -28.78 1.73
N ASN A 199 1.04 -27.62 1.37
CA ASN A 199 2.33 -27.45 0.69
C ASN A 199 2.41 -27.95 -0.76
N THR A 200 1.29 -28.38 -1.35
CA THR A 200 1.22 -28.73 -2.77
C THR A 200 1.63 -27.54 -3.63
N ASP A 201 2.58 -27.75 -4.55
CA ASP A 201 2.98 -26.76 -5.54
C ASP A 201 1.85 -26.57 -6.57
N VAL A 202 1.44 -25.32 -6.75
CA VAL A 202 0.30 -24.94 -7.59
C VAL A 202 0.60 -23.71 -8.43
N GLU A 203 -0.09 -23.63 -9.55
CA GLU A 203 -0.25 -22.43 -10.37
C GLU A 203 -1.69 -21.96 -10.22
N VAL A 204 -1.88 -20.75 -9.70
CA VAL A 204 -3.19 -20.20 -9.32
C VAL A 204 -3.50 -19.02 -10.21
N THR A 205 -4.63 -19.08 -10.91
CA THR A 205 -5.15 -17.97 -11.71
C THR A 205 -6.27 -17.28 -10.95
N PHE A 206 -6.17 -15.98 -10.76
CA PHE A 206 -7.15 -15.19 -10.03
C PHE A 206 -7.31 -13.79 -10.63
N LYS A 207 -8.36 -13.08 -10.20
CA LYS A 207 -8.69 -11.74 -10.68
C LYS A 207 -9.31 -10.89 -9.57
N THR A 208 -9.39 -9.58 -9.81
CA THR A 208 -10.19 -8.69 -8.97
C THR A 208 -11.60 -9.22 -8.82
N ASN A 209 -12.13 -9.13 -7.60
CA ASN A 209 -13.47 -9.59 -7.32
C ASN A 209 -14.50 -8.73 -8.08
N PRO A 210 -15.25 -9.30 -9.04
CA PRO A 210 -16.13 -8.51 -9.90
C PRO A 210 -17.40 -8.04 -9.18
N LYS A 211 -17.75 -8.65 -8.04
CA LYS A 211 -18.93 -8.26 -7.25
C LYS A 211 -18.60 -7.14 -6.28
N ASN A 212 -17.41 -7.20 -5.67
CA ASN A 212 -16.93 -6.18 -4.75
C ASN A 212 -15.39 -6.12 -4.79
N PRO A 213 -14.79 -5.14 -5.48
CA PRO A 213 -13.34 -5.00 -5.56
C PRO A 213 -12.64 -4.91 -4.18
N GLN A 214 -13.33 -4.37 -3.16
CA GLN A 214 -12.78 -4.30 -1.79
C GLN A 214 -12.64 -5.66 -1.10
N SER A 215 -13.30 -6.71 -1.59
CA SER A 215 -13.13 -8.08 -1.09
C SER A 215 -11.86 -8.74 -1.63
N ASN A 216 -11.50 -9.92 -1.09
CA ASN A 216 -10.36 -10.69 -1.59
C ASN A 216 -10.53 -11.03 -3.08
N PRO A 217 -9.42 -11.11 -3.84
CA PRO A 217 -9.45 -11.53 -5.23
C PRO A 217 -10.03 -12.94 -5.37
N VAL A 218 -10.64 -13.23 -6.51
CA VAL A 218 -11.35 -14.49 -6.76
C VAL A 218 -10.49 -15.43 -7.60
N VAL A 219 -10.34 -16.65 -7.13
CA VAL A 219 -9.68 -17.75 -7.87
C VAL A 219 -10.58 -18.20 -9.01
N GLU A 220 -10.03 -18.13 -10.22
CA GLU A 220 -10.63 -18.67 -11.43
C GLU A 220 -10.20 -20.12 -11.65
N ASP A 221 -8.92 -20.43 -11.48
CA ASP A 221 -8.37 -21.76 -11.76
C ASP A 221 -7.18 -22.10 -10.85
N ILE A 222 -6.97 -23.39 -10.62
CA ILE A 222 -5.82 -23.93 -9.87
C ILE A 222 -5.30 -25.16 -10.60
N LYS A 223 -4.01 -25.15 -10.93
CA LYS A 223 -3.32 -26.27 -11.55
C LYS A 223 -2.22 -26.79 -10.64
N VAL A 224 -2.25 -28.08 -10.34
CA VAL A 224 -1.17 -28.74 -9.59
C VAL A 224 0.09 -28.82 -10.46
N LEU A 225 1.21 -28.40 -9.90
CA LEU A 225 2.54 -28.53 -10.49
C LEU A 225 3.17 -29.82 -9.99
N LYS A 226 3.55 -30.70 -10.92
CA LYS A 226 4.23 -31.97 -10.64
C LYS A 226 5.71 -31.86 -10.94
#